data_AF-A0A537JRC1-F1
#
_entry.id   AF-A0A537JRC1-F1
#
_cell.length_a   1.000
_cell.length_b   1.000
_cell.length_c   1.000
_cell.angle_alpha   90.00
_cell.angle_beta   90.00
_cell.angle_gamma   90.00
#
_symmetry.space_group_name_H-M   'P 1'
#
loop_
_entity.id
_entity.type
_entity.pdbx_description
1 polymer ?
#
loop_
_entity_poly.entity_id
_entity_poly.type
_entity_poly.pdbx_seq_one_letter_code
_entity_poly.pdbx_strand_id
1 'polypeptide(L)'
;DRVNAYNYRKESPTHWKEEVYKGPDFFEKMIAEKKGNVVVLSGNNERKADYILRSLQNGFDVLADKPMATDGKGFEQLKQAFEVAQKNDLLLYDIMTERFEITSILQREISMIPEIFGTLEKGTPDDPAVVKESTHFFYKYISGNVVTRPPWFFDVSQQGEGIVDVMTHLVDLVFWECFPNEAIDYTKDIQIDSATHWTTDLSLEQFRTLTKIDSFPAYLRKNISADTMIKIFSNGEINYAIRGVHARIRALWKYKSAENTGDLYYAMMRGTKANLIIRQGPEEKYQPALYVEPIPSLKSIDIAGYFKSIQEKFPGVQLQATKNGWKVIIPDKYKEGHEEHFARVTKNFLQYLKRKNMPAWEVPNMLAKYYVTTGALELIRKAK
;
A
#
# COMPACT_ATOMS: atom_id res chain seq x y z
N ASP A 1 -25.29 -8.20 0.44
CA ASP A 1 -24.39 -8.93 -0.46
C ASP A 1 -23.87 -7.97 -1.53
N ARG A 2 -22.53 -7.81 -1.65
CA ARG A 2 -21.92 -6.81 -2.56
C ARG A 2 -21.96 -7.22 -4.03
N VAL A 3 -21.81 -8.51 -4.36
CA VAL A 3 -21.84 -8.96 -5.76
C VAL A 3 -23.24 -8.78 -6.33
N ASN A 4 -24.25 -9.14 -5.56
CA ASN A 4 -25.64 -8.83 -5.90
C ASN A 4 -25.87 -7.32 -6.14
N ALA A 5 -25.31 -6.45 -5.29
CA ALA A 5 -25.42 -5.00 -5.53
C ALA A 5 -24.79 -4.55 -6.86
N TYR A 6 -23.67 -5.15 -7.29
CA TYR A 6 -23.08 -4.89 -8.61
C TYR A 6 -23.90 -5.48 -9.77
N ASN A 7 -24.53 -6.64 -9.58
CA ASN A 7 -25.38 -7.24 -10.61
C ASN A 7 -26.68 -6.44 -10.85
N TYR A 8 -27.20 -5.75 -9.83
CA TYR A 8 -28.45 -4.98 -9.91
C TYR A 8 -28.25 -3.46 -10.01
N ARG A 9 -27.00 -2.97 -10.17
CA ARG A 9 -26.76 -1.53 -10.33
C ARG A 9 -27.35 -1.03 -11.66
N LYS A 10 -27.77 0.25 -11.67
CA LYS A 10 -28.42 0.85 -12.85
C LYS A 10 -27.48 1.01 -14.04
N GLU A 11 -26.25 1.45 -13.78
CA GLU A 11 -25.25 1.75 -14.83
C GLU A 11 -24.31 0.56 -15.00
N SER A 12 -24.27 0.00 -16.21
CA SER A 12 -23.38 -1.11 -16.59
C SER A 12 -23.40 -2.28 -15.57
N PRO A 13 -24.57 -2.92 -15.34
CA PRO A 13 -24.67 -4.03 -14.40
C PRO A 13 -23.72 -5.17 -14.74
N THR A 14 -23.18 -5.84 -13.72
CA THR A 14 -22.46 -7.10 -13.91
C THR A 14 -23.44 -8.26 -14.02
N HIS A 15 -22.95 -9.43 -14.46
CA HIS A 15 -23.77 -10.65 -14.53
C HIS A 15 -23.04 -11.83 -13.86
N TRP A 16 -22.43 -11.58 -12.71
CA TRP A 16 -21.72 -12.61 -11.96
C TRP A 16 -22.69 -13.68 -11.46
N LYS A 17 -22.42 -14.94 -11.77
CA LYS A 17 -23.10 -16.10 -11.20
C LYS A 17 -22.24 -16.67 -10.08
N GLU A 18 -22.62 -16.43 -8.84
CA GLU A 18 -21.89 -16.94 -7.68
C GLU A 18 -22.27 -18.40 -7.39
N GLU A 19 -21.31 -19.31 -7.53
CA GLU A 19 -21.46 -20.71 -7.10
C GLU A 19 -20.77 -20.88 -5.74
N VAL A 20 -21.56 -20.74 -4.66
CA VAL A 20 -21.02 -20.59 -3.30
C VAL A 20 -21.00 -21.92 -2.55
N TYR A 21 -19.81 -22.30 -2.06
CA TYR A 21 -19.65 -23.33 -1.04
C TYR A 21 -19.30 -22.71 0.31
N LYS A 22 -19.98 -23.15 1.38
CA LYS A 22 -19.71 -22.73 2.76
C LYS A 22 -19.53 -23.98 3.61
N GLY A 23 -18.32 -24.20 4.10
CA GLY A 23 -17.96 -25.32 4.96
C GLY A 23 -16.60 -25.09 5.60
N PRO A 24 -16.28 -25.77 6.72
CA PRO A 24 -14.97 -25.65 7.35
C PRO A 24 -13.81 -26.13 6.46
N ASP A 25 -14.10 -26.96 5.46
CA ASP A 25 -13.22 -27.52 4.44
C ASP A 25 -13.23 -26.70 3.13
N PHE A 26 -13.67 -25.44 3.15
CA PHE A 26 -13.88 -24.64 1.93
C PHE A 26 -12.66 -24.59 1.02
N PHE A 27 -11.47 -24.51 1.61
CA PHE A 27 -10.23 -24.38 0.85
C PHE A 27 -9.78 -25.72 0.28
N GLU A 28 -9.88 -26.79 1.06
CA GLU A 28 -9.63 -28.16 0.64
C GLU A 28 -10.56 -28.56 -0.51
N LYS A 29 -11.84 -28.20 -0.41
CA LYS A 29 -12.84 -28.46 -1.46
C LYS A 29 -12.55 -27.66 -2.74
N MET A 30 -12.16 -26.39 -2.61
CA MET A 30 -11.75 -25.56 -3.77
C MET A 30 -10.60 -26.22 -4.54
N ILE A 31 -9.58 -26.71 -3.82
CA ILE A 31 -8.44 -27.43 -4.41
C ILE A 31 -8.87 -28.76 -5.05
N ALA A 32 -9.74 -29.52 -4.39
CA ALA A 32 -10.18 -30.82 -4.89
C ALA A 32 -11.05 -30.71 -6.15
N GLU A 33 -11.93 -29.71 -6.22
CA GLU A 33 -12.87 -29.55 -7.33
C GLU A 33 -12.27 -28.83 -8.55
N LYS A 34 -11.25 -27.98 -8.36
CA LYS A 34 -10.53 -27.25 -9.43
C LYS A 34 -11.43 -26.58 -10.49
N LYS A 35 -12.50 -25.94 -10.05
CA LYS A 35 -13.50 -25.30 -10.93
C LYS A 35 -13.06 -23.98 -11.59
N GLY A 36 -11.88 -23.46 -11.24
CA GLY A 36 -11.33 -22.22 -11.77
C GLY A 36 -9.82 -22.32 -11.99
N ASN A 37 -9.21 -21.22 -12.43
CA ASN A 37 -7.76 -21.14 -12.70
C ASN A 37 -7.07 -19.96 -11.96
N VAL A 38 -7.83 -18.98 -11.48
CA VAL A 38 -7.32 -17.85 -10.69
C VAL A 38 -7.99 -17.84 -9.31
N VAL A 39 -7.19 -17.75 -8.25
CA VAL A 39 -7.65 -17.52 -6.88
C VAL A 39 -7.48 -16.04 -6.54
N VAL A 40 -8.55 -15.39 -6.05
CA VAL A 40 -8.52 -14.00 -5.58
C VAL A 40 -8.62 -13.99 -4.05
N LEU A 41 -7.63 -13.41 -3.37
CA LEU A 41 -7.55 -13.41 -1.90
C LEU A 41 -7.60 -11.99 -1.32
N SER A 42 -8.69 -11.63 -0.64
CA SER A 42 -8.82 -10.36 0.08
C SER A 42 -9.67 -10.58 1.34
N GLY A 43 -9.09 -10.36 2.53
CA GLY A 43 -9.70 -10.74 3.80
C GLY A 43 -8.68 -10.97 4.90
N ASN A 44 -8.91 -11.98 5.74
CA ASN A 44 -8.05 -12.32 6.88
C ASN A 44 -6.63 -12.68 6.40
N ASN A 45 -5.62 -12.05 6.99
CA ASN A 45 -4.23 -12.16 6.56
C ASN A 45 -3.46 -13.29 7.27
N GLU A 46 -3.98 -13.85 8.37
CA GLU A 46 -3.35 -14.93 9.15
C GLU A 46 -2.90 -16.11 8.28
N ARG A 47 -3.80 -16.53 7.39
CA ARG A 47 -3.62 -17.71 6.54
C ARG A 47 -3.31 -17.36 5.09
N LYS A 48 -3.13 -16.08 4.76
CA LYS A 48 -3.03 -15.67 3.36
C LYS A 48 -1.80 -16.26 2.69
N ALA A 49 -0.64 -16.26 3.34
CA ALA A 49 0.58 -16.88 2.80
C ALA A 49 0.40 -18.40 2.55
N ASP A 50 -0.24 -19.12 3.48
CA ASP A 50 -0.60 -20.55 3.32
C ASP A 50 -1.53 -20.76 2.13
N TYR A 51 -2.59 -19.95 2.01
CA TYR A 51 -3.53 -20.04 0.90
C TYR A 51 -2.89 -19.71 -0.44
N ILE A 52 -2.02 -18.71 -0.51
CA ILE A 52 -1.23 -18.38 -1.70
C ILE A 52 -0.40 -19.60 -2.13
N LEU A 53 0.44 -20.12 -1.21
CA LEU A 53 1.36 -21.22 -1.50
C LEU A 53 0.61 -22.48 -1.94
N ARG A 54 -0.42 -22.89 -1.19
CA ARG A 54 -1.21 -24.09 -1.51
C ARG A 54 -1.99 -23.94 -2.81
N SER A 55 -2.44 -22.74 -3.18
CA SER A 55 -3.10 -22.50 -4.47
C SER A 55 -2.12 -22.70 -5.62
N LEU A 56 -0.92 -22.12 -5.54
CA LEU A 56 0.12 -22.27 -6.57
C LEU A 56 0.61 -23.71 -6.70
N GLN A 57 0.77 -24.42 -5.58
CA GLN A 57 1.11 -25.85 -5.57
C GLN A 57 0.06 -26.72 -6.27
N ASN A 58 -1.20 -26.25 -6.35
CA ASN A 58 -2.30 -26.98 -6.96
C ASN A 58 -2.67 -26.49 -8.37
N GLY A 59 -1.87 -25.59 -8.95
CA GLY A 59 -1.99 -25.19 -10.36
C GLY A 59 -2.87 -23.96 -10.60
N PHE A 60 -3.09 -23.12 -9.58
CA PHE A 60 -3.86 -21.88 -9.73
C PHE A 60 -2.95 -20.66 -9.75
N ASP A 61 -3.22 -19.71 -10.65
CA ASP A 61 -2.72 -18.34 -10.55
C ASP A 61 -3.35 -17.64 -9.34
N VAL A 62 -2.69 -16.63 -8.77
CA VAL A 62 -3.15 -15.94 -7.57
C VAL A 62 -3.03 -14.42 -7.70
N LEU A 63 -4.14 -13.73 -7.48
CA LEU A 63 -4.19 -12.29 -7.25
C LEU A 63 -4.56 -12.05 -5.77
N ALA A 64 -3.63 -11.52 -4.99
CA ALA A 64 -3.80 -11.35 -3.55
C ALA A 64 -3.73 -9.88 -3.14
N ASP A 65 -4.72 -9.43 -2.37
CA ASP A 65 -4.61 -8.14 -1.71
C ASP A 65 -3.51 -8.17 -0.66
N LYS A 66 -2.88 -7.02 -0.44
CA LYS A 66 -1.83 -6.87 0.57
C LYS A 66 -2.40 -7.00 1.99
N PRO A 67 -1.56 -7.34 2.98
CA PRO A 67 -0.25 -7.96 2.81
C PRO A 67 -0.36 -9.46 2.48
N MET A 68 0.57 -9.96 1.65
CA MET A 68 0.73 -11.39 1.39
C MET A 68 1.47 -12.13 2.50
N ALA A 69 2.27 -11.41 3.31
CA ALA A 69 2.97 -11.91 4.48
C ALA A 69 2.90 -10.89 5.63
N THR A 70 2.59 -11.35 6.84
CA THR A 70 2.45 -10.49 8.05
C THR A 70 3.55 -10.71 9.08
N ASP A 71 4.43 -11.69 8.88
CA ASP A 71 5.58 -11.99 9.73
C ASP A 71 6.66 -12.76 8.95
N GLY A 72 7.78 -13.08 9.61
CA GLY A 72 8.89 -13.83 9.02
C GLY A 72 8.50 -15.21 8.49
N LYS A 73 7.61 -15.93 9.17
CA LYS A 73 7.14 -17.24 8.70
C LYS A 73 6.35 -17.09 7.41
N GLY A 74 5.44 -16.12 7.35
CA GLY A 74 4.68 -15.79 6.15
C GLY A 74 5.59 -15.35 5.01
N PHE A 75 6.67 -14.61 5.29
CA PHE A 75 7.65 -14.21 4.29
C PHE A 75 8.41 -15.42 3.70
N GLU A 76 8.82 -16.38 4.53
CA GLU A 76 9.43 -17.62 4.05
C GLU A 76 8.47 -18.46 3.20
N GLN A 77 7.19 -18.52 3.57
CA GLN A 77 6.16 -19.15 2.73
C GLN A 77 5.96 -18.40 1.42
N LEU A 78 6.05 -17.07 1.42
CA LEU A 78 5.91 -16.26 0.23
C LEU A 78 7.09 -16.45 -0.75
N LYS A 79 8.32 -16.61 -0.25
CA LYS A 79 9.47 -17.01 -1.08
C LYS A 79 9.21 -18.33 -1.79
N GLN A 80 8.79 -19.36 -1.04
CA GLN A 80 8.41 -20.65 -1.60
C GLN A 80 7.28 -20.51 -2.63
N ALA A 81 6.30 -19.64 -2.38
CA ALA A 81 5.20 -19.39 -3.30
C ALA A 81 5.70 -18.85 -4.65
N PHE A 82 6.61 -17.87 -4.66
CA PHE A 82 7.20 -17.36 -5.91
C PHE A 82 8.05 -18.40 -6.64
N GLU A 83 8.80 -19.24 -5.91
CA GLU A 83 9.55 -20.36 -6.51
C GLU A 83 8.60 -21.38 -7.17
N VAL A 84 7.51 -21.75 -6.50
CA VAL A 84 6.48 -22.64 -7.03
C VAL A 84 5.78 -22.01 -8.24
N ALA A 85 5.44 -20.72 -8.17
CA ALA A 85 4.83 -20.00 -9.27
C ALA A 85 5.72 -20.04 -10.52
N GLN A 86 7.02 -19.73 -10.37
CA GLN A 86 7.98 -19.80 -11.46
C GLN A 86 8.11 -21.23 -12.03
N LYS A 87 8.27 -22.23 -11.15
CA LYS A 87 8.43 -23.64 -11.57
C LYS A 87 7.21 -24.16 -12.35
N ASN A 88 6.02 -23.71 -11.99
CA ASN A 88 4.76 -24.17 -12.57
C ASN A 88 4.22 -23.25 -13.67
N ASP A 89 4.97 -22.21 -14.09
CA ASP A 89 4.51 -21.15 -15.01
C ASP A 89 3.16 -20.53 -14.59
N LEU A 90 3.04 -20.20 -13.31
CA LEU A 90 1.88 -19.52 -12.71
C LEU A 90 2.24 -18.09 -12.32
N LEU A 91 1.22 -17.24 -12.25
CA LEU A 91 1.32 -15.85 -11.84
C LEU A 91 0.90 -15.69 -10.38
N LEU A 92 1.77 -15.09 -9.57
CA LEU A 92 1.45 -14.54 -8.26
C LEU A 92 1.64 -13.02 -8.31
N TYR A 93 0.60 -12.25 -7.96
CA TYR A 93 0.65 -10.79 -7.99
C TYR A 93 -0.14 -10.18 -6.84
N ASP A 94 0.40 -9.10 -6.27
CA ASP A 94 -0.32 -8.30 -5.27
C ASP A 94 -0.95 -7.03 -5.83
N ILE A 95 -1.66 -6.31 -4.97
CA ILE A 95 -2.46 -5.15 -5.36
C ILE A 95 -1.87 -3.86 -4.82
N MET A 96 -1.02 -3.20 -5.61
CA MET A 96 -0.41 -1.90 -5.28
C MET A 96 -1.14 -0.74 -5.98
N THR A 97 -2.30 -0.37 -5.46
CA THR A 97 -3.18 0.68 -6.03
C THR A 97 -2.52 2.04 -6.12
N GLU A 98 -1.68 2.40 -5.16
CA GLU A 98 -1.12 3.75 -5.07
C GLU A 98 -0.13 4.08 -6.21
N ARG A 99 0.35 3.07 -6.96
CA ARG A 99 1.09 3.29 -8.22
C ARG A 99 0.26 4.00 -9.30
N PHE A 100 -1.06 4.01 -9.17
CA PHE A 100 -2.00 4.64 -10.10
C PHE A 100 -2.54 5.98 -9.61
N GLU A 101 -2.17 6.40 -8.40
CA GLU A 101 -2.49 7.74 -7.92
C GLU A 101 -1.63 8.77 -8.69
N ILE A 102 -2.28 9.82 -9.21
CA ILE A 102 -1.65 10.74 -10.15
C ILE A 102 -0.52 11.56 -9.53
N THR A 103 -0.58 11.92 -8.24
CA THR A 103 0.54 12.59 -7.58
C THR A 103 1.75 11.68 -7.41
N SER A 104 1.57 10.39 -7.12
CA SER A 104 2.65 9.39 -7.12
C SER A 104 3.24 9.17 -8.52
N ILE A 105 2.40 9.08 -9.56
CA ILE A 105 2.88 9.00 -10.95
C ILE A 105 3.72 10.23 -11.29
N LEU A 106 3.22 11.44 -11.03
CA LEU A 106 3.93 12.67 -11.37
C LEU A 106 5.18 12.88 -10.51
N GLN A 107 5.18 12.46 -9.24
CA GLN A 107 6.38 12.48 -8.39
C GLN A 107 7.49 11.61 -9.00
N ARG A 108 7.15 10.40 -9.47
CA ARG A 108 8.09 9.52 -10.21
C ARG A 108 8.53 10.14 -11.54
N GLU A 109 7.62 10.69 -12.32
CA GLU A 109 7.96 11.22 -13.65
C GLU A 109 8.86 12.46 -13.56
N ILE A 110 8.61 13.35 -12.59
CA ILE A 110 9.42 14.55 -12.38
C ILE A 110 10.78 14.21 -11.76
N SER A 111 10.88 13.19 -10.90
CA SER A 111 12.17 12.76 -10.33
C SER A 111 13.15 12.28 -11.39
N MET A 112 12.63 11.85 -12.55
CA MET A 112 13.42 11.41 -13.70
C MET A 112 13.86 12.55 -14.63
N ILE A 113 13.63 13.82 -14.28
CA ILE A 113 14.08 14.98 -15.05
C ILE A 113 15.29 15.62 -14.32
N PRO A 114 16.54 15.35 -14.74
CA PRO A 114 17.74 15.82 -14.03
C PRO A 114 17.85 17.34 -13.94
N GLU A 115 17.21 18.08 -14.84
CA GLU A 115 17.20 19.52 -14.85
C GLU A 115 16.29 20.11 -13.76
N ILE A 116 15.23 19.39 -13.37
CA ILE A 116 14.32 19.78 -12.28
C ILE A 116 14.79 19.19 -10.96
N PHE A 117 14.98 17.87 -10.93
CA PHE A 117 15.21 17.12 -9.69
C PHE A 117 16.70 16.97 -9.36
N GLY A 118 17.56 16.96 -10.37
CA GLY A 118 18.94 16.54 -10.22
C GLY A 118 19.00 15.02 -10.09
N THR A 119 19.64 14.54 -9.03
CA THR A 119 19.72 13.12 -8.68
C THR A 119 19.14 12.91 -7.29
N LEU A 120 18.60 11.73 -7.04
CA LEU A 120 18.14 11.34 -5.70
C LEU A 120 19.29 11.43 -4.69
N GLU A 121 19.08 12.19 -3.61
CA GLU A 121 20.05 12.27 -2.53
C GLU A 121 20.14 10.94 -1.77
N LYS A 122 21.26 10.70 -1.08
CA LYS A 122 21.40 9.53 -0.20
C LYS A 122 20.72 9.75 1.15
N GLY A 123 20.75 10.99 1.65
CA GLY A 123 20.29 11.31 3.00
C GLY A 123 21.11 10.59 4.08
N THR A 124 20.63 10.64 5.31
CA THR A 124 21.18 9.93 6.47
C THR A 124 20.04 9.33 7.30
N PRO A 125 20.32 8.49 8.32
CA PRO A 125 19.27 8.01 9.21
C PRO A 125 18.46 9.13 9.91
N ASP A 126 19.14 10.22 10.27
CA ASP A 126 18.51 11.36 10.95
C ASP A 126 17.77 12.29 9.97
N ASP A 127 18.29 12.43 8.75
CA ASP A 127 17.77 13.28 7.69
C ASP A 127 17.61 12.48 6.38
N PRO A 128 16.57 11.61 6.31
CA PRO A 128 16.39 10.68 5.19
C PRO A 128 16.06 11.42 3.89
N ALA A 129 16.51 10.86 2.77
CA ALA A 129 16.23 11.40 1.44
C ALA A 129 14.78 11.16 1.01
N VAL A 130 14.14 10.12 1.55
CA VAL A 130 12.75 9.77 1.25
C VAL A 130 11.95 9.66 2.53
N VAL A 131 10.83 10.37 2.61
CA VAL A 131 9.90 10.28 3.74
C VAL A 131 8.50 10.00 3.20
N LYS A 132 7.80 9.00 3.74
CA LYS A 132 6.38 8.77 3.44
C LYS A 132 5.59 8.50 4.72
N GLU A 133 4.53 9.26 4.93
CA GLU A 133 3.66 9.13 6.09
C GLU A 133 2.20 9.01 5.64
N SER A 134 1.50 7.98 6.13
CA SER A 134 0.07 7.82 5.89
C SER A 134 -0.68 7.74 7.21
N THR A 135 -1.74 8.55 7.35
CA THR A 135 -2.69 8.49 8.47
C THR A 135 -4.05 8.05 7.97
N HIS A 136 -4.45 6.85 8.35
CA HIS A 136 -5.77 6.30 8.12
C HIS A 136 -6.66 6.45 9.36
N PHE A 137 -7.97 6.31 9.13
CA PHE A 137 -8.98 6.36 10.18
C PHE A 137 -9.85 5.10 10.17
N PHE A 138 -10.00 4.47 11.35
CA PHE A 138 -10.84 3.28 11.49
C PHE A 138 -12.30 3.58 11.15
N TYR A 139 -12.82 4.67 11.72
CA TYR A 139 -14.13 5.22 11.46
C TYR A 139 -14.13 5.95 10.12
N LYS A 140 -14.96 5.47 9.20
CA LYS A 140 -15.29 6.16 7.95
C LYS A 140 -16.80 6.19 7.80
N TYR A 141 -17.36 7.35 7.48
CA TYR A 141 -18.76 7.51 7.14
C TYR A 141 -18.90 7.72 5.64
N ILE A 142 -19.50 6.75 4.96
CA ILE A 142 -19.61 6.71 3.50
C ILE A 142 -21.06 6.38 3.15
N SER A 143 -21.67 7.20 2.28
CA SER A 143 -23.04 6.99 1.77
C SER A 143 -24.08 6.73 2.87
N GLY A 144 -24.07 7.56 3.90
CA GLY A 144 -25.05 7.50 4.99
C GLY A 144 -24.78 6.46 6.07
N ASN A 145 -23.69 5.67 5.96
CA ASN A 145 -23.41 4.58 6.88
C ASN A 145 -21.95 4.58 7.38
N VAL A 146 -21.77 4.10 8.61
CA VAL A 146 -20.43 3.78 9.13
C VAL A 146 -19.92 2.51 8.46
N VAL A 147 -18.73 2.58 7.88
CA VAL A 147 -18.05 1.41 7.32
C VAL A 147 -17.82 0.38 8.41
N THR A 148 -18.46 -0.78 8.25
CA THR A 148 -18.35 -1.90 9.20
C THR A 148 -17.11 -2.73 8.88
N ARG A 149 -16.37 -3.12 9.92
CA ARG A 149 -15.17 -3.96 9.84
C ARG A 149 -15.40 -5.28 10.56
N PRO A 150 -14.85 -6.39 10.08
CA PRO A 150 -14.90 -7.64 10.81
C PRO A 150 -14.13 -7.50 12.13
N PRO A 151 -14.60 -8.11 13.25
CA PRO A 151 -13.91 -7.99 14.53
C PRO A 151 -12.44 -8.46 14.52
N TRP A 152 -12.10 -9.45 13.68
CA TRP A 152 -10.71 -9.91 13.51
C TRP A 152 -9.78 -8.87 12.88
N PHE A 153 -10.30 -7.81 12.26
CA PHE A 153 -9.49 -6.69 11.77
C PHE A 153 -8.70 -6.02 12.92
N PHE A 154 -9.22 -6.11 14.14
CA PHE A 154 -8.60 -5.58 15.35
C PHE A 154 -7.73 -6.62 16.08
N ASP A 155 -7.55 -7.83 15.53
CA ASP A 155 -6.57 -8.79 16.00
C ASP A 155 -5.33 -8.74 15.09
N VAL A 156 -4.21 -8.23 15.60
CA VAL A 156 -2.99 -8.10 14.80
C VAL A 156 -2.36 -9.45 14.42
N SER A 157 -2.74 -10.58 15.05
CA SER A 157 -2.35 -11.90 14.52
C SER A 157 -3.18 -12.33 13.31
N GLN A 158 -4.33 -11.69 13.06
CA GLN A 158 -5.18 -11.98 11.92
C GLN A 158 -5.08 -10.93 10.81
N GLN A 159 -5.08 -9.65 11.16
CA GLN A 159 -4.90 -8.56 10.21
C GLN A 159 -3.42 -8.32 9.87
N GLY A 160 -2.50 -8.59 10.79
CA GLY A 160 -1.16 -8.04 10.77
C GLY A 160 -1.09 -6.70 11.54
N GLU A 161 0.08 -6.39 12.08
CA GLU A 161 0.34 -5.07 12.68
C GLU A 161 0.39 -3.97 11.59
N GLY A 162 0.21 -2.71 11.98
CA GLY A 162 0.22 -1.59 11.02
C GLY A 162 1.52 -1.51 10.20
N ILE A 163 2.63 -1.95 10.78
CA ILE A 163 3.97 -1.99 10.17
C ILE A 163 4.08 -3.01 9.02
N VAL A 164 3.21 -4.02 8.98
CA VAL A 164 3.17 -5.03 7.91
C VAL A 164 1.95 -4.91 7.01
N ASP A 165 1.03 -3.97 7.27
CA ASP A 165 -0.22 -3.79 6.52
C ASP A 165 -0.17 -2.57 5.59
N VAL A 166 -0.41 -1.37 6.11
CA VAL A 166 -0.43 -0.13 5.29
C VAL A 166 0.95 0.17 4.71
N MET A 167 2.00 -0.09 5.48
CA MET A 167 3.37 0.18 5.05
C MET A 167 3.80 -0.60 3.83
N THR A 168 3.13 -1.70 3.47
CA THR A 168 3.38 -2.39 2.21
C THR A 168 3.29 -1.42 1.03
N HIS A 169 2.28 -0.55 0.96
CA HIS A 169 2.19 0.46 -0.10
C HIS A 169 3.31 1.51 -0.01
N LEU A 170 3.69 1.92 1.19
CA LEU A 170 4.72 2.94 1.35
C LEU A 170 6.09 2.44 0.89
N VAL A 171 6.47 1.23 1.29
CA VAL A 171 7.70 0.56 0.81
C VAL A 171 7.66 0.39 -0.71
N ASP A 172 6.52 -0.07 -1.24
CA ASP A 172 6.32 -0.25 -2.68
C ASP A 172 6.56 1.04 -3.48
N LEU A 173 5.98 2.15 -3.02
CA LEU A 173 6.15 3.45 -3.65
C LEU A 173 7.59 3.94 -3.58
N VAL A 174 8.31 3.72 -2.48
CA VAL A 174 9.75 4.04 -2.43
C VAL A 174 10.49 3.33 -3.55
N PHE A 175 10.26 2.04 -3.74
CA PHE A 175 10.90 1.28 -4.82
C PHE A 175 10.47 1.74 -6.21
N TRP A 176 9.16 1.87 -6.41
CA TRP A 176 8.57 2.16 -7.71
C TRP A 176 8.87 3.59 -8.21
N GLU A 177 8.96 4.56 -7.31
CA GLU A 177 9.25 5.96 -7.63
C GLU A 177 10.75 6.25 -7.69
N CYS A 178 11.55 5.69 -6.77
CA CYS A 178 12.97 6.03 -6.64
C CYS A 178 13.90 5.15 -7.50
N PHE A 179 13.47 3.92 -7.82
CA PHE A 179 14.25 2.94 -8.59
C PHE A 179 13.41 2.37 -9.74
N PRO A 180 12.93 3.24 -10.65
CA PRO A 180 11.95 2.85 -11.64
C PRO A 180 12.46 1.77 -12.59
N ASN A 181 11.72 0.67 -12.66
CA ASN A 181 12.02 -0.51 -13.49
C ASN A 181 13.27 -1.29 -13.09
N GLU A 182 13.82 -1.05 -11.90
CA GLU A 182 14.98 -1.76 -11.38
C GLU A 182 14.56 -2.88 -10.43
N ALA A 183 15.19 -4.05 -10.57
CA ALA A 183 15.05 -5.12 -9.61
C ALA A 183 15.86 -4.81 -8.35
N ILE A 184 15.26 -5.02 -7.18
CA ILE A 184 15.88 -4.82 -5.86
C ILE A 184 16.17 -6.19 -5.25
N ASP A 185 17.45 -6.47 -5.01
CA ASP A 185 17.88 -7.67 -4.29
C ASP A 185 17.83 -7.40 -2.80
N TYR A 186 16.77 -7.86 -2.14
CA TYR A 186 16.55 -7.61 -0.71
C TYR A 186 17.66 -8.12 0.20
N THR A 187 18.52 -9.04 -0.28
CA THR A 187 19.65 -9.58 0.48
C THR A 187 20.89 -8.70 0.44
N LYS A 188 20.97 -7.76 -0.53
CA LYS A 188 22.15 -6.90 -0.75
C LYS A 188 21.82 -5.42 -0.72
N ASP A 189 20.68 -5.05 -1.28
CA ASP A 189 20.30 -3.67 -1.51
C ASP A 189 19.65 -3.04 -0.28
N ILE A 190 19.15 -3.83 0.68
CA ILE A 190 18.33 -3.35 1.79
C ILE A 190 19.03 -3.54 3.13
N GLN A 191 19.07 -2.46 3.91
CA GLN A 191 19.46 -2.48 5.32
C GLN A 191 18.35 -1.84 6.15
N ILE A 192 17.77 -2.59 7.09
CA ILE A 192 16.78 -2.05 8.04
C ILE A 192 17.55 -1.46 9.22
N ASP A 193 17.47 -0.15 9.41
CA ASP A 193 18.24 0.58 10.42
C ASP A 193 17.53 0.55 11.78
N SER A 194 16.24 0.89 11.81
CA SER A 194 15.42 0.86 13.02
C SER A 194 13.95 0.72 12.69
N ALA A 195 13.19 0.23 13.66
CA ALA A 195 11.75 0.12 13.55
C ALA A 195 11.10 0.30 14.93
N THR A 196 9.94 0.95 14.95
CA THR A 196 9.13 1.12 16.16
C THR A 196 7.66 0.85 15.87
N HIS A 197 6.92 0.43 16.89
CA HIS A 197 5.48 0.25 16.82
C HIS A 197 4.78 0.76 18.08
N TRP A 198 3.51 1.13 17.96
CA TRP A 198 2.70 1.57 19.09
C TRP A 198 1.21 1.39 18.82
N THR A 199 0.41 1.50 19.88
CA THR A 199 -1.01 1.17 19.82
C THR A 199 -1.87 2.38 19.47
N THR A 200 -3.01 2.10 18.85
CA THR A 200 -4.19 2.94 18.94
C THR A 200 -5.19 2.22 19.81
N ASP A 201 -5.64 2.92 20.86
CA ASP A 201 -6.54 2.36 21.83
C ASP A 201 -7.98 2.63 21.40
N LEU A 202 -8.85 1.62 21.49
CA LEU A 202 -10.27 1.72 21.18
C LEU A 202 -11.10 1.41 22.41
N SER A 203 -12.10 2.26 22.69
CA SER A 203 -13.12 1.94 23.68
C SER A 203 -14.07 0.84 23.16
N LEU A 204 -14.75 0.16 24.08
CA LEU A 204 -15.79 -0.81 23.72
C LEU A 204 -16.89 -0.19 22.83
N GLU A 205 -17.26 1.07 23.07
CA GLU A 205 -18.25 1.79 22.27
C GLU A 205 -17.75 2.05 20.85
N GLN A 206 -16.50 2.48 20.70
CA GLN A 206 -15.86 2.67 19.40
C GLN A 206 -15.76 1.35 18.65
N PHE A 207 -15.35 0.28 19.33
CA PHE A 207 -15.28 -1.06 18.77
C PHE A 207 -16.67 -1.56 18.31
N ARG A 208 -17.71 -1.42 19.14
CA ARG A 208 -19.10 -1.76 18.79
C ARG A 208 -19.57 -0.96 17.58
N THR A 209 -19.25 0.33 17.51
CA THR A 209 -19.59 1.19 16.36
C THR A 209 -19.00 0.66 15.06
N LEU A 210 -17.74 0.21 15.10
CA LEU A 210 -16.98 -0.26 13.94
C LEU A 210 -17.32 -1.71 13.54
N THR A 211 -17.69 -2.55 14.48
CA THR A 211 -17.85 -4.01 14.27
C THR A 211 -19.29 -4.50 14.31
N LYS A 212 -20.19 -3.73 14.92
CA LYS A 212 -21.58 -4.09 15.21
C LYS A 212 -21.74 -5.27 16.17
N ILE A 213 -20.73 -5.58 16.99
CA ILE A 213 -20.83 -6.59 18.07
C ILE A 213 -20.67 -5.95 19.45
N ASP A 214 -21.30 -6.54 20.46
CA ASP A 214 -21.51 -5.87 21.75
C ASP A 214 -20.35 -5.97 22.75
N SER A 215 -19.46 -6.93 22.53
CA SER A 215 -18.32 -7.24 23.41
C SER A 215 -17.07 -7.58 22.59
N PHE A 216 -15.90 -7.50 23.22
CA PHE A 216 -14.66 -7.97 22.60
C PHE A 216 -14.70 -9.51 22.47
N PRO A 217 -14.50 -10.08 21.27
CA PRO A 217 -14.36 -11.52 21.09
C PRO A 217 -13.25 -12.12 21.94
N ALA A 218 -13.41 -13.39 22.35
CA ALA A 218 -12.47 -14.05 23.25
C ALA A 218 -11.02 -14.10 22.74
N TYR A 219 -10.80 -14.17 21.42
CA TYR A 219 -9.47 -14.18 20.82
C TYR A 219 -8.74 -12.82 20.94
N LEU A 220 -9.44 -11.73 21.23
CA LEU A 220 -8.84 -10.41 21.47
C LEU A 220 -8.35 -10.22 22.90
N ARG A 221 -8.58 -11.17 23.82
CA ARG A 221 -8.27 -11.02 25.26
C ARG A 221 -6.84 -10.56 25.54
N LYS A 222 -5.86 -11.03 24.76
CA LYS A 222 -4.43 -10.68 24.91
C LYS A 222 -4.14 -9.17 24.66
N ASN A 223 -5.05 -8.46 23.99
CA ASN A 223 -4.94 -7.06 23.64
C ASN A 223 -5.82 -6.14 24.51
N ILE A 224 -6.62 -6.70 25.42
CA ILE A 224 -7.51 -5.94 26.29
C ILE A 224 -6.68 -5.42 27.47
N SER A 225 -6.55 -4.09 27.60
CA SER A 225 -5.80 -3.46 28.70
C SER A 225 -6.67 -3.09 29.90
N ALA A 226 -7.98 -3.00 29.69
CA ALA A 226 -9.01 -2.82 30.71
C ALA A 226 -10.35 -3.32 30.15
N ASP A 227 -11.34 -3.62 31.00
CA ASP A 227 -12.64 -4.21 30.57
C ASP A 227 -13.32 -3.46 29.41
N THR A 228 -13.05 -2.16 29.26
CA THR A 228 -13.65 -1.27 28.26
C THR A 228 -12.67 -0.78 27.19
N MET A 229 -11.42 -1.27 27.16
CA MET A 229 -10.37 -0.75 26.26
C MET A 229 -9.49 -1.84 25.66
N ILE A 230 -9.32 -1.78 24.33
CA ILE A 230 -8.44 -2.67 23.57
C ILE A 230 -7.31 -1.88 22.93
N LYS A 231 -6.09 -2.44 22.99
CA LYS A 231 -4.87 -1.86 22.40
C LYS A 231 -4.53 -2.53 21.08
N ILE A 232 -4.57 -1.76 19.99
CA ILE A 232 -4.31 -2.27 18.63
C ILE A 232 -2.95 -1.79 18.16
N PHE A 233 -1.99 -2.68 17.90
CA PHE A 233 -0.68 -2.34 17.32
C PHE A 233 -0.80 -1.99 15.82
N SER A 234 -1.54 -0.93 15.52
CA SER A 234 -1.87 -0.48 14.18
C SER A 234 -0.95 0.63 13.66
N ASN A 235 0.06 1.04 14.43
CA ASN A 235 0.95 2.13 14.05
C ASN A 235 2.41 1.68 14.11
N GLY A 236 3.23 2.29 13.27
CA GLY A 236 4.67 2.07 13.31
C GLY A 236 5.46 3.07 12.48
N GLU A 237 6.78 2.94 12.57
CA GLU A 237 7.76 3.61 11.74
C GLU A 237 8.87 2.62 11.37
N ILE A 238 9.32 2.64 10.11
CA ILE A 238 10.49 1.90 9.62
C ILE A 238 11.47 2.90 9.03
N ASN A 239 12.72 2.86 9.51
CA ASN A 239 13.86 3.55 8.93
C ASN A 239 14.79 2.50 8.31
N TYR A 240 15.11 2.66 7.03
CA TYR A 240 15.90 1.70 6.27
C TYR A 240 16.64 2.38 5.11
N ALA A 241 17.66 1.73 4.59
CA ALA A 241 18.39 2.16 3.41
C ALA A 241 18.18 1.20 2.24
N ILE A 242 18.07 1.76 1.03
CA ILE A 242 18.03 1.03 -0.25
C ILE A 242 19.20 1.53 -1.10
N ARG A 243 20.22 0.71 -1.34
CA ARG A 243 21.43 1.10 -2.08
C ARG A 243 22.04 2.41 -1.53
N GLY A 244 22.04 2.54 -0.20
CA GLY A 244 22.50 3.70 0.54
C GLY A 244 21.56 4.92 0.54
N VAL A 245 20.37 4.85 -0.07
CA VAL A 245 19.35 5.91 0.05
C VAL A 245 18.52 5.64 1.29
N HIS A 246 18.57 6.54 2.27
CA HIS A 246 17.81 6.43 3.51
C HIS A 246 16.35 6.86 3.33
N ALA A 247 15.45 5.98 3.75
CA ALA A 247 14.01 6.17 3.72
C ALA A 247 13.41 6.03 5.11
N ARG A 248 12.45 6.90 5.44
CA ARG A 248 11.59 6.80 6.62
C ARG A 248 10.14 6.63 6.17
N ILE A 249 9.51 5.57 6.62
CA ILE A 249 8.09 5.34 6.35
C ILE A 249 7.30 5.20 7.65
N ARG A 250 6.14 5.84 7.71
CA ARG A 250 5.29 5.87 8.90
C ARG A 250 3.84 5.59 8.53
N ALA A 251 3.20 4.70 9.28
CA ALA A 251 1.78 4.41 9.13
C ALA A 251 1.07 4.63 10.46
N LEU A 252 -0.05 5.34 10.40
CA LEU A 252 -0.89 5.69 11.52
C LEU A 252 -2.32 5.24 11.25
N TRP A 253 -2.96 4.69 12.26
CA TRP A 253 -4.39 4.41 12.29
C TRP A 253 -5.01 5.12 13.49
N LYS A 254 -5.70 6.22 13.27
CA LYS A 254 -6.45 6.92 14.31
C LYS A 254 -7.89 6.41 14.32
N TYR A 255 -8.64 6.71 15.39
CA TYR A 255 -10.06 6.34 15.44
C TYR A 255 -10.88 7.04 14.36
N LYS A 256 -10.90 8.37 14.33
CA LYS A 256 -11.73 9.19 13.43
C LYS A 256 -11.02 10.50 13.07
N SER A 257 -11.22 11.02 11.87
CA SER A 257 -10.71 12.32 11.44
C SER A 257 -11.58 13.47 11.95
N ALA A 258 -11.00 14.68 11.99
CA ALA A 258 -11.81 15.89 12.14
C ALA A 258 -12.82 15.94 10.98
N GLU A 259 -14.11 16.16 11.27
CA GLU A 259 -15.15 16.36 10.25
C GLU A 259 -15.26 15.27 9.14
N ASN A 260 -14.78 14.04 9.38
CA ASN A 260 -14.80 12.94 8.41
C ASN A 260 -14.08 13.28 7.08
N THR A 261 -12.97 14.02 7.16
CA THR A 261 -12.23 14.58 6.02
C THR A 261 -11.41 13.59 5.20
N GLY A 262 -11.51 12.28 5.48
CA GLY A 262 -10.69 11.24 4.85
C GLY A 262 -9.31 11.06 5.49
N ASP A 263 -8.45 10.33 4.79
CA ASP A 263 -7.09 9.97 5.20
C ASP A 263 -6.12 11.14 4.93
N LEU A 264 -4.98 11.16 5.63
CA LEU A 264 -3.91 12.15 5.40
C LEU A 264 -2.68 11.46 4.83
N TYR A 265 -1.96 12.18 3.99
CA TYR A 265 -0.75 11.68 3.34
C TYR A 265 0.31 12.76 3.23
N TYR A 266 1.56 12.38 3.47
CA TYR A 266 2.73 13.18 3.21
C TYR A 266 3.78 12.31 2.54
N ALA A 267 4.39 12.81 1.47
CA ALA A 267 5.57 12.19 0.89
C ALA A 267 6.59 13.26 0.51
N MET A 268 7.87 12.97 0.70
CA MET A 268 8.97 13.81 0.26
C MET A 268 10.04 12.94 -0.39
N MET A 269 10.52 13.39 -1.53
CA MET A 269 11.69 12.85 -2.21
C MET A 269 12.68 13.99 -2.42
N ARG A 270 13.89 13.85 -1.87
CA ARG A 270 14.95 14.87 -1.96
C ARG A 270 15.85 14.63 -3.16
N GLY A 271 15.83 15.57 -4.08
CA GLY A 271 16.78 15.62 -5.19
C GLY A 271 17.82 16.70 -4.95
N THR A 272 18.99 16.57 -5.58
CA THR A 272 20.08 17.54 -5.46
C THR A 272 19.76 18.92 -6.03
N LYS A 273 18.61 19.10 -6.69
CA LYS A 273 18.13 20.42 -7.16
C LYS A 273 16.79 20.84 -6.57
N ALA A 274 15.90 19.90 -6.31
CA ALA A 274 14.57 20.18 -5.77
C ALA A 274 14.03 19.01 -4.96
N ASN A 275 13.19 19.34 -3.99
CA ASN A 275 12.37 18.38 -3.28
C ASN A 275 11.03 18.23 -3.99
N LEU A 276 10.59 16.99 -4.16
CA LEU A 276 9.24 16.67 -4.66
C LEU A 276 8.39 16.26 -3.47
N ILE A 277 7.35 17.03 -3.17
CA ILE A 277 6.57 16.89 -1.94
C ILE A 277 5.11 16.69 -2.26
N ILE A 278 4.51 15.61 -1.76
CA ILE A 278 3.07 15.40 -1.76
C ILE A 278 2.55 15.79 -0.38
N ARG A 279 1.51 16.62 -0.35
CA ARG A 279 0.78 16.98 0.87
C ARG A 279 -0.70 16.68 0.66
N GLN A 280 -1.32 16.06 1.66
CA GLN A 280 -2.76 15.83 1.73
C GLN A 280 -3.22 16.19 3.15
N GLY A 281 -3.37 17.49 3.40
CA GLY A 281 -3.80 18.03 4.68
C GLY A 281 -4.96 19.02 4.55
N PRO A 282 -5.30 19.72 5.66
CA PRO A 282 -6.34 20.75 5.65
C PRO A 282 -6.08 21.87 4.61
N GLU A 283 -4.82 22.26 4.42
CA GLU A 283 -4.43 23.30 3.43
C GLU A 283 -4.75 22.88 1.99
N GLU A 284 -4.63 21.59 1.68
CA GLU A 284 -5.00 21.00 0.39
C GLU A 284 -6.47 20.54 0.33
N LYS A 285 -7.28 20.85 1.34
CA LYS A 285 -8.67 20.36 1.46
C LYS A 285 -8.73 18.82 1.40
N TYR A 286 -7.72 18.17 1.97
CA TYR A 286 -7.60 16.71 2.08
C TYR A 286 -7.53 15.98 0.73
N GLN A 287 -7.17 16.69 -0.34
CA GLN A 287 -6.83 16.12 -1.63
C GLN A 287 -5.30 16.09 -1.77
N PRO A 288 -4.70 15.02 -2.30
CA PRO A 288 -3.26 14.99 -2.52
C PRO A 288 -2.85 16.08 -3.52
N ALA A 289 -1.83 16.85 -3.17
CA ALA A 289 -1.24 17.86 -4.03
C ALA A 289 0.28 17.70 -4.06
N LEU A 290 0.83 17.74 -5.29
CA LEU A 290 2.27 17.64 -5.53
C LEU A 290 2.88 19.04 -5.66
N TYR A 291 4.05 19.22 -5.07
CA TYR A 291 4.84 20.43 -5.08
C TYR A 291 6.26 20.12 -5.52
N VAL A 292 6.86 21.06 -6.25
CA VAL A 292 8.29 21.08 -6.59
C VAL A 292 8.92 22.26 -5.88
N GLU A 293 9.81 21.99 -4.92
CA GLU A 293 10.44 23.00 -4.09
C GLU A 293 11.96 22.99 -4.32
N PRO A 294 12.52 23.96 -5.07
CA PRO A 294 13.96 24.04 -5.30
C PRO A 294 14.75 24.18 -4.02
N ILE A 295 15.95 23.61 -4.01
CA ILE A 295 16.94 23.93 -2.97
C ILE A 295 17.23 25.44 -3.03
N PRO A 296 17.35 26.14 -1.88
CA PRO A 296 17.48 27.60 -1.85
C PRO A 296 18.58 28.20 -2.73
N SER A 297 19.69 27.48 -2.94
CA SER A 297 20.81 27.88 -3.80
C SER A 297 20.49 27.81 -5.31
N LEU A 298 19.35 27.23 -5.69
CA LEU A 298 18.98 26.92 -7.08
C LEU A 298 17.58 27.47 -7.46
N LYS A 299 17.12 28.54 -6.82
CA LYS A 299 15.81 29.16 -7.11
C LYS A 299 15.65 29.68 -8.55
N SER A 300 16.73 29.78 -9.32
CA SER A 300 16.74 30.26 -10.71
C SER A 300 16.66 29.15 -11.77
N ILE A 301 16.28 27.92 -11.41
CA ILE A 301 16.03 26.85 -12.39
C ILE A 301 14.88 27.25 -13.32
N ASP A 302 15.08 27.14 -14.64
CA ASP A 302 14.01 27.27 -15.65
C ASP A 302 13.11 26.03 -15.64
N ILE A 303 12.36 25.87 -14.56
CA ILE A 303 11.47 24.72 -14.40
C ILE A 303 10.40 24.68 -15.49
N ALA A 304 9.95 25.84 -15.98
CA ALA A 304 8.89 25.94 -16.98
C ALA A 304 9.33 25.33 -18.32
N GLY A 305 10.59 25.54 -18.73
CA GLY A 305 11.17 24.90 -19.90
C GLY A 305 11.21 23.38 -19.78
N TYR A 306 11.74 22.86 -18.66
CA TYR A 306 11.93 21.43 -18.45
C TYR A 306 10.62 20.67 -18.17
N PHE A 307 9.60 21.35 -17.65
CA PHE A 307 8.30 20.74 -17.34
C PHE A 307 7.47 20.41 -18.59
N LYS A 308 7.84 20.92 -19.77
CA LYS A 308 7.11 20.66 -21.03
C LYS A 308 6.95 19.17 -21.34
N SER A 309 7.96 18.35 -21.05
CA SER A 309 7.89 16.89 -21.26
C SER A 309 6.78 16.24 -20.42
N ILE A 310 6.55 16.74 -19.19
CA ILE A 310 5.42 16.32 -18.35
C ILE A 310 4.11 16.76 -18.98
N GLN A 311 4.02 17.97 -19.53
CA GLN A 311 2.80 18.48 -20.16
C GLN A 311 2.44 17.72 -21.44
N GLU A 312 3.43 17.27 -22.20
CA GLU A 312 3.24 16.44 -23.39
C GLU A 312 2.68 15.07 -23.02
N LYS A 313 3.23 14.45 -21.96
CA LYS A 313 2.77 13.14 -21.46
C LYS A 313 1.44 13.22 -20.71
N PHE A 314 1.19 14.33 -20.02
CA PHE A 314 -0.01 14.60 -19.25
C PHE A 314 -0.66 15.94 -19.66
N PRO A 315 -1.34 15.99 -20.83
CA PRO A 315 -1.95 17.22 -21.33
C PRO A 315 -2.87 17.91 -20.33
N GLY A 316 -2.54 19.17 -20.02
CA GLY A 316 -3.28 20.04 -19.10
C GLY A 316 -2.68 20.14 -17.70
N VAL A 317 -1.67 19.33 -17.36
CA VAL A 317 -0.89 19.53 -16.12
C VAL A 317 -0.09 20.83 -16.24
N GLN A 318 -0.09 21.65 -15.19
CA GLN A 318 0.56 22.97 -15.17
C GLN A 318 1.33 23.19 -13.87
N LEU A 319 2.18 24.22 -13.85
CA LEU A 319 2.83 24.72 -12.65
C LEU A 319 2.19 26.04 -12.20
N GLN A 320 1.86 26.13 -10.92
CA GLN A 320 1.45 27.38 -10.27
C GLN A 320 2.55 27.78 -9.27
N ALA A 321 3.09 28.99 -9.43
CA ALA A 321 4.09 29.51 -8.49
C ALA A 321 3.52 29.64 -7.07
N THR A 322 4.34 29.30 -6.09
CA THR A 322 4.07 29.45 -4.66
C THR A 322 5.25 30.16 -3.98
N LYS A 323 5.16 30.42 -2.68
CA LYS A 323 6.25 31.02 -1.91
C LYS A 323 7.55 30.20 -1.94
N ASN A 324 7.44 28.88 -2.01
CA ASN A 324 8.56 27.95 -1.84
C ASN A 324 8.95 27.21 -3.14
N GLY A 325 8.29 27.49 -4.26
CA GLY A 325 8.51 26.79 -5.52
C GLY A 325 7.24 26.77 -6.35
N TRP A 326 6.77 25.58 -6.72
CA TRP A 326 5.58 25.41 -7.56
C TRP A 326 4.66 24.32 -7.05
N LYS A 327 3.36 24.55 -7.16
CA LYS A 327 2.32 23.54 -7.05
C LYS A 327 2.02 22.97 -8.44
N VAL A 328 1.96 21.65 -8.55
CA VAL A 328 1.55 20.98 -9.78
C VAL A 328 0.03 20.97 -9.85
N ILE A 329 -0.54 21.66 -10.82
CA ILE A 329 -1.98 21.74 -11.06
C ILE A 329 -2.38 20.57 -11.96
N ILE A 330 -3.17 19.65 -11.39
CA ILE A 330 -3.58 18.41 -12.03
C ILE A 330 -5.07 18.49 -12.41
N PRO A 331 -5.41 18.36 -13.72
CA PRO A 331 -6.79 18.31 -14.17
C PRO A 331 -7.59 17.15 -13.55
N ASP A 332 -8.88 17.37 -13.30
CA ASP A 332 -9.74 16.37 -12.64
C ASP A 332 -9.88 15.05 -13.41
N LYS A 333 -9.69 15.06 -14.74
CA LYS A 333 -9.68 13.84 -15.57
C LYS A 333 -8.60 12.82 -15.16
N TYR A 334 -7.57 13.23 -14.42
CA TYR A 334 -6.53 12.33 -13.91
C TYR A 334 -6.75 11.92 -12.45
N LYS A 335 -7.73 12.52 -11.75
CA LYS A 335 -8.03 12.23 -10.35
C LYS A 335 -9.00 11.06 -10.26
N GLU A 336 -8.54 9.91 -10.71
CA GLU A 336 -9.29 8.66 -10.61
C GLU A 336 -9.54 8.29 -9.15
N GLY A 337 -10.69 7.65 -8.89
CA GLY A 337 -11.03 7.16 -7.56
C GLY A 337 -10.30 5.86 -7.23
N HIS A 338 -10.25 5.51 -5.94
CA HIS A 338 -9.55 4.31 -5.47
C HIS A 338 -10.06 2.99 -6.10
N GLU A 339 -11.36 2.89 -6.42
CA GLU A 339 -11.91 1.71 -7.12
C GLU A 339 -11.35 1.57 -8.55
N GLU A 340 -11.11 2.68 -9.24
CA GLU A 340 -10.49 2.64 -10.58
C GLU A 340 -9.03 2.21 -10.48
N HIS A 341 -8.29 2.64 -9.46
CA HIS A 341 -6.92 2.15 -9.23
C HIS A 341 -6.87 0.62 -9.05
N PHE A 342 -7.85 0.04 -8.34
CA PHE A 342 -8.01 -1.42 -8.25
C PHE A 342 -8.30 -2.07 -9.62
N ALA A 343 -9.12 -1.42 -10.46
CA ALA A 343 -9.38 -1.88 -11.81
C ALA A 343 -8.12 -1.85 -12.69
N ARG A 344 -7.28 -0.82 -12.54
CA ARG A 344 -5.97 -0.71 -13.23
C ARG A 344 -5.02 -1.85 -12.86
N VAL A 345 -4.88 -2.16 -11.56
CA VAL A 345 -4.08 -3.30 -11.10
C VAL A 345 -4.62 -4.62 -11.66
N THR A 346 -5.94 -4.82 -11.58
CA THR A 346 -6.58 -6.04 -12.10
C THR A 346 -6.35 -6.20 -13.60
N LYS A 347 -6.40 -5.09 -14.36
CA LYS A 347 -6.08 -5.08 -15.79
C LYS A 347 -4.63 -5.46 -16.06
N ASN A 348 -3.68 -4.98 -15.26
CA ASN A 348 -2.28 -5.40 -15.35
C ASN A 348 -2.12 -6.89 -15.09
N PHE A 349 -2.72 -7.41 -14.02
CA PHE A 349 -2.72 -8.85 -13.72
C PHE A 349 -3.24 -9.69 -14.88
N LEU A 350 -4.41 -9.35 -15.42
CA LEU A 350 -5.01 -10.06 -16.57
C LEU A 350 -4.15 -9.97 -17.83
N GLN A 351 -3.48 -8.84 -18.05
CA GLN A 351 -2.53 -8.68 -19.15
C GLN A 351 -1.31 -9.59 -18.95
N TYR A 352 -0.71 -9.60 -17.76
CA TYR A 352 0.44 -10.46 -17.44
C TYR A 352 0.08 -11.93 -17.54
N LEU A 353 -1.11 -12.31 -17.08
CA LEU A 353 -1.64 -13.68 -17.19
C LEU A 353 -1.73 -14.11 -18.66
N LYS A 354 -2.31 -13.26 -19.52
CA LYS A 354 -2.51 -13.56 -20.94
C LYS A 354 -1.23 -13.52 -21.77
N ARG A 355 -0.34 -12.55 -21.51
CA ARG A 355 0.83 -12.26 -22.35
C ARG A 355 2.14 -12.79 -21.77
N LYS A 356 2.14 -13.30 -20.54
CA LYS A 356 3.32 -13.79 -19.81
C LYS A 356 4.47 -12.77 -19.81
N ASN A 357 4.12 -11.50 -19.64
CA ASN A 357 5.03 -10.37 -19.82
C ASN A 357 5.15 -9.49 -18.56
N MET A 358 4.98 -10.08 -17.37
CA MET A 358 5.23 -9.37 -16.12
C MET A 358 6.69 -8.85 -16.10
N PRO A 359 6.92 -7.56 -15.80
CA PRO A 359 8.27 -7.01 -15.76
C PRO A 359 9.18 -7.77 -14.78
N ALA A 360 10.45 -7.96 -15.16
CA ALA A 360 11.42 -8.75 -14.39
C ALA A 360 11.69 -8.21 -12.98
N TRP A 361 11.38 -6.93 -12.72
CA TRP A 361 11.53 -6.31 -11.40
C TRP A 361 10.36 -6.58 -10.45
N GLU A 362 9.18 -7.02 -10.92
CA GLU A 362 7.98 -7.14 -10.06
C GLU A 362 8.17 -8.17 -8.93
N VAL A 363 8.62 -9.38 -9.26
CA VAL A 363 8.85 -10.44 -8.26
C VAL A 363 9.94 -10.07 -7.24
N PRO A 364 11.17 -9.69 -7.64
CA PRO A 364 12.19 -9.31 -6.66
C PRO A 364 11.75 -8.11 -5.81
N ASN A 365 11.02 -7.14 -6.36
CA ASN A 365 10.57 -5.98 -5.61
C ASN A 365 9.40 -6.32 -4.67
N MET A 366 8.50 -7.25 -5.02
CA MET A 366 7.51 -7.79 -4.09
C MET A 366 8.19 -8.50 -2.91
N LEU A 367 9.20 -9.34 -3.18
CA LEU A 367 9.98 -9.98 -2.10
C LEU A 367 10.70 -8.95 -1.23
N ALA A 368 11.36 -7.97 -1.83
CA ALA A 368 12.02 -6.88 -1.12
C ALA A 368 11.06 -6.08 -0.24
N LYS A 369 9.84 -5.86 -0.72
CA LYS A 369 8.82 -5.10 -0.01
C LYS A 369 8.38 -5.84 1.24
N TYR A 370 8.08 -7.13 1.10
CA TYR A 370 7.70 -7.94 2.24
C TYR A 370 8.86 -8.13 3.21
N TYR A 371 10.10 -8.30 2.71
CA TYR A 371 11.31 -8.34 3.54
C TYR A 371 11.45 -7.11 4.45
N VAL A 372 11.28 -5.89 3.92
CA VAL A 372 11.34 -4.66 4.72
C VAL A 372 10.29 -4.70 5.83
N THR A 373 9.03 -4.96 5.48
CA THR A 373 7.94 -4.90 6.45
C THR A 373 8.04 -5.98 7.53
N THR A 374 8.29 -7.24 7.17
CA THR A 374 8.37 -8.35 8.12
C THR A 374 9.68 -8.33 8.90
N GLY A 375 10.78 -7.95 8.26
CA GLY A 375 12.08 -7.78 8.91
C GLY A 375 12.07 -6.66 9.95
N ALA A 376 11.36 -5.56 9.69
CA ALA A 376 11.17 -4.49 10.67
C ALA A 376 10.37 -4.97 11.88
N LEU A 377 9.30 -5.76 11.67
CA LEU A 377 8.54 -6.35 12.76
C LEU A 377 9.37 -7.35 13.58
N GLU A 378 10.23 -8.16 12.94
CA GLU A 378 11.15 -9.03 13.64
C GLU A 378 12.18 -8.27 14.48
N LEU A 379 12.71 -7.16 13.95
CA LEU A 379 13.64 -6.30 14.69
C LEU A 379 13.01 -5.79 15.98
N ILE A 380 11.76 -5.32 15.92
CA ILE A 380 10.99 -4.90 17.11
C ILE A 380 10.82 -6.05 18.10
N ARG A 381 10.48 -7.26 17.61
CA ARG A 381 10.26 -8.43 18.48
C ARG A 381 11.53 -8.92 19.16
N LYS A 382 12.71 -8.75 18.54
CA LYS A 382 14.02 -9.10 19.13
C LYS A 382 14.52 -8.09 20.16
N ALA A 383 14.01 -6.85 20.12
CA ALA A 383 14.38 -5.79 21.06
C ALA A 383 13.57 -5.83 22.37
N LYS A 384 12.57 -6.71 22.47
CA LYS A 384 11.80 -7.00 23.69
C LYS A 384 12.33 -8.28 24.33
#